data_AF-A0A2S9F2H8-F1
#
_entry.id   AF-A0A2S9F2H8-F1
#
_cell.length_a   1.000
_cell.length_b   1.000
_cell.length_c   1.000
_cell.angle_alpha   90.00
_cell.angle_beta   90.00
_cell.angle_gamma   90.00
#
_symmetry.space_group_name_H-M   'P 1'
#
loop_
_entity.id
_entity.type
_entity.pdbx_description
1 polymer ?
#
loop_
_entity_poly.entity_id
_entity_poly.type
_entity_poly.pdbx_seq_one_letter_code
_entity_poly.pdbx_strand_id
1 'polypeptide(L)'
;MTRRARVDAELVRRGLARSRQQAAELIGAGRVRVDGMPAAKPATAVSVGANLTVDGGTDESWVSRGAHKLIGALDAFGVTVEGRRCLDAGASTGGFTQVLLDRKVREVVAVDVGYGQLAWPLRTDSRVTVMERTNVRDLTAEAIGGPVDLVVADLSFISLATVLPA
;
A
#
# COMPACT_ATOMS: atom_id res chain seq x y z
N MET A 1 -22.40 19.09 21.81
CA MET A 1 -21.03 19.55 22.14
C MET A 1 -20.03 18.80 21.28
N THR A 2 -19.17 19.49 20.54
CA THR A 2 -18.13 18.85 19.73
C THR A 2 -17.12 18.19 20.66
N ARG A 3 -17.07 16.85 20.67
CA ARG A 3 -16.11 16.10 21.48
C ARG A 3 -14.70 16.50 21.05
N ARG A 4 -13.86 16.89 22.01
CA ARG A 4 -12.46 17.22 21.79
C ARG A 4 -11.55 16.14 22.37
N ALA A 5 -10.44 15.90 21.70
CA ALA A 5 -9.39 14.97 22.12
C ALA A 5 -8.02 15.63 21.97
N ARG A 6 -7.01 15.09 22.63
CA ARG A 6 -5.62 15.53 22.42
C ARG A 6 -5.14 15.03 21.07
N VAL A 7 -4.42 15.87 20.33
CA VAL A 7 -3.90 15.51 19.00
C VAL A 7 -2.99 14.26 19.06
N ASP A 8 -2.18 14.09 20.10
CA ASP A 8 -1.34 12.89 20.27
C ASP A 8 -2.13 11.59 20.39
N ALA A 9 -3.20 11.61 21.18
CA ALA A 9 -4.12 10.50 21.35
C ALA A 9 -4.92 10.24 20.07
N GLU A 10 -5.31 11.30 19.38
CA GLU A 10 -6.10 11.21 18.14
C GLU A 10 -5.26 10.65 16.97
N LEU A 11 -3.97 10.99 16.88
CA LEU A 11 -3.03 10.39 15.92
C LEU A 11 -2.90 8.88 16.12
N VAL A 12 -2.78 8.43 17.37
CA VAL A 12 -2.72 6.99 17.68
C VAL A 12 -4.04 6.30 17.39
N ARG A 13 -5.17 6.90 17.82
CA ARG A 13 -6.51 6.38 17.58
C ARG A 13 -6.81 6.20 16.09
N ARG A 14 -6.26 7.06 15.23
CA ARG A 14 -6.41 7.01 13.77
C ARG A 14 -5.32 6.20 13.06
N GLY A 15 -4.38 5.59 13.78
CA GLY A 15 -3.28 4.83 13.19
C GLY A 15 -2.20 5.67 12.49
N LEU A 16 -2.21 7.00 12.69
CA LEU A 16 -1.22 7.94 12.15
C LEU A 16 0.08 7.96 12.97
N ALA A 17 0.06 7.36 14.16
CA ALA A 17 1.24 7.10 14.98
C ALA A 17 1.06 5.77 15.73
N ARG A 18 2.13 4.98 15.85
CA ARG A 18 2.14 3.67 16.52
C ARG A 18 2.10 3.77 18.05
N SER A 19 2.40 4.94 18.61
CA SER A 19 2.35 5.21 20.05
C SER A 19 2.21 6.71 20.32
N ARG A 20 1.78 7.08 21.53
CA ARG A 20 1.69 8.50 21.93
C ARG A 20 3.07 9.17 21.96
N GLN A 21 4.12 8.40 22.20
CA GLN A 21 5.50 8.89 22.15
C GLN A 21 5.90 9.23 20.72
N GLN A 22 5.65 8.34 19.76
CA GLN A 22 5.91 8.63 18.34
C GLN A 22 5.06 9.82 17.86
N ALA A 23 3.79 9.90 18.30
CA ALA A 23 2.93 11.05 17.99
C ALA A 23 3.55 12.37 18.49
N ALA A 24 4.12 12.38 19.68
CA ALA A 24 4.79 13.55 20.23
C ALA A 24 6.08 13.92 19.46
N GLU A 25 6.86 12.93 19.02
CA GLU A 25 8.05 13.12 18.17
C GLU A 25 7.65 13.75 16.83
N LEU A 26 6.60 13.24 16.18
CA LEU A 26 6.08 13.78 14.92
C LEU A 26 5.60 15.24 15.08
N ILE A 27 4.87 15.52 16.16
CA ILE A 27 4.42 16.89 16.45
C ILE A 27 5.61 17.81 16.72
N GLY A 28 6.58 17.37 17.52
CA GLY A 28 7.79 18.13 17.82
C GLY A 28 8.65 18.40 16.58
N ALA A 29 8.65 17.49 15.61
CA ALA A 29 9.32 17.65 14.33
C ALA A 29 8.55 18.58 13.35
N GLY A 30 7.43 19.19 13.76
CA GLY A 30 6.60 20.01 12.88
C GLY A 30 5.89 19.22 11.78
N ARG A 31 5.82 17.90 11.95
CA ARG A 31 5.36 16.94 10.95
C ARG A 31 3.88 16.62 11.07
N VAL A 32 3.10 17.33 11.87
CA VAL A 32 1.65 17.05 12.01
C VAL A 32 0.87 18.31 11.68
N ARG A 33 -0.19 18.18 10.90
CA ARG A 33 -1.15 19.26 10.65
C ARG A 33 -2.53 18.93 11.20
N VAL A 34 -3.19 19.96 11.72
CA VAL A 34 -4.59 19.98 12.11
C VAL A 34 -5.28 21.01 11.21
N ASP A 35 -6.21 20.56 10.36
CA ASP A 35 -6.93 21.42 9.42
C ASP A 35 -5.97 22.28 8.55
N GLY A 36 -4.86 21.68 8.12
CA GLY A 36 -3.83 22.33 7.31
C GLY A 36 -2.78 23.15 8.10
N MET A 37 -3.03 23.41 9.38
CA MET A 37 -2.12 24.19 10.25
C MET A 37 -1.22 23.28 11.08
N PRO A 38 0.08 23.61 11.28
CA PRO A 38 0.97 22.80 12.11
C PRO A 38 0.43 22.58 13.52
N ALA A 39 0.49 21.34 14.01
CA ALA A 39 0.15 21.01 15.38
C ALA A 39 1.20 21.60 16.33
N ALA A 40 0.78 22.48 17.24
CA ALA A 40 1.72 23.18 18.11
C ALA A 40 2.26 22.32 19.26
N LYS A 41 1.40 21.49 19.89
CA LYS A 41 1.75 20.68 21.07
C LYS A 41 1.01 19.34 21.07
N PRO A 42 1.60 18.25 21.58
CA PRO A 42 0.93 16.95 21.71
C PRO A 42 -0.41 17.00 22.46
N ALA A 43 -0.51 17.90 23.43
CA ALA A 43 -1.70 18.10 24.25
C ALA A 43 -2.77 18.99 23.63
N THR A 44 -2.53 19.57 22.44
CA THR A 44 -3.50 20.47 21.80
C THR A 44 -4.83 19.78 21.63
N ALA A 45 -5.89 20.41 22.12
CA ALA A 45 -7.25 19.90 22.02
C ALA A 45 -7.79 20.15 20.61
N VAL A 46 -8.09 19.08 19.88
CA VAL A 46 -8.65 19.11 18.53
C VAL A 46 -10.05 18.52 18.54
N SER A 47 -10.90 18.98 17.61
CA SER A 47 -12.18 18.30 17.36
C SER A 47 -11.91 16.85 16.94
N VAL A 48 -12.69 15.89 17.42
CA VAL A 48 -12.60 14.50 16.96
C VAL A 48 -12.87 14.39 15.44
N GLY A 49 -13.55 15.38 14.84
CA GLY A 49 -13.73 15.49 13.39
C GLY A 49 -12.68 16.33 12.64
N ALA A 50 -11.66 16.88 13.33
CA ALA A 50 -10.63 17.69 12.67
C ALA A 50 -9.83 16.85 11.67
N ASN A 51 -9.39 17.46 10.57
CA ASN A 51 -8.52 16.81 9.60
C ASN A 51 -7.09 16.73 10.18
N LEU A 52 -6.54 15.52 10.30
CA LEU A 52 -5.19 15.30 10.82
C LEU A 52 -4.32 14.66 9.74
N THR A 53 -3.20 15.29 9.42
CA THR A 53 -2.19 14.76 8.50
C THR A 53 -0.82 14.72 9.16
N VAL A 54 0.06 13.84 8.69
CA VAL A 54 1.45 13.77 9.14
C VAL A 54 2.38 13.97 7.94
N ASP A 55 3.04 15.12 7.87
CA ASP A 55 4.04 15.46 6.86
C ASP A 55 5.34 14.67 7.11
N GLY A 56 6.08 14.31 6.08
CA GLY A 56 7.45 13.77 6.22
C GLY A 56 7.57 12.35 6.79
N GLY A 57 6.50 11.54 6.78
CA GLY A 57 6.66 10.09 6.88
C GLY A 57 7.43 9.60 5.66
N THR A 58 8.74 9.41 5.79
CA THR A 58 9.55 8.73 4.76
C THR A 58 9.40 7.21 4.81
N ASP A 59 8.33 6.72 5.39
CA ASP A 59 7.68 5.57 4.78
C ASP A 59 6.45 6.17 4.12
N GLU A 60 6.47 6.31 2.79
CA GLU A 60 5.26 6.03 2.02
C GLU A 60 4.65 4.82 2.71
N SER A 61 3.47 4.97 3.33
CA SER A 61 2.93 3.92 4.16
C SER A 61 2.52 2.77 3.24
N TRP A 62 3.49 1.93 2.92
CA TRP A 62 3.32 0.75 2.11
C TRP A 62 2.45 -0.19 2.94
N VAL A 63 1.39 -0.72 2.33
CA VAL A 63 0.48 -1.68 2.98
C VAL A 63 1.21 -2.95 3.42
N SER A 64 2.45 -3.15 2.94
CA SER A 64 3.37 -4.20 3.36
C SER A 64 4.82 -3.75 3.18
N ARG A 65 5.70 -4.19 4.09
CA ARG A 65 7.16 -4.09 3.93
C ARG A 65 7.67 -4.82 2.68
N GLY A 66 6.88 -5.74 2.12
CA GLY A 66 7.17 -6.40 0.85
C GLY A 66 7.42 -5.40 -0.29
N ALA A 67 6.77 -4.23 -0.27
CA ALA A 67 6.96 -3.18 -1.28
C ALA A 67 8.44 -2.87 -1.57
N HIS A 68 9.30 -2.81 -0.55
CA HIS A 68 10.72 -2.51 -0.71
C HIS A 68 11.48 -3.54 -1.56
N LYS A 69 11.01 -4.79 -1.63
CA LYS A 69 11.61 -5.79 -2.53
C LYS A 69 11.41 -5.39 -3.99
N LEU A 70 10.18 -5.03 -4.36
CA LEU A 70 9.86 -4.66 -5.74
C LEU A 70 10.49 -3.32 -6.12
N ILE A 71 10.48 -2.33 -5.22
CA ILE A 71 11.17 -1.05 -5.44
C ILE A 71 12.64 -1.29 -5.76
N GLY A 72 13.34 -2.04 -4.89
CA GLY A 72 14.74 -2.36 -5.10
C GLY A 72 15.00 -3.11 -6.41
N ALA A 73 14.14 -4.06 -6.77
CA ALA A 73 14.25 -4.80 -8.03
C ALA A 73 14.05 -3.90 -9.26
N LEU A 74 12.98 -3.10 -9.30
CA LEU A 74 12.69 -2.21 -10.43
C LEU A 74 13.81 -1.20 -10.65
N ASP A 75 14.33 -0.62 -9.56
CA ASP A 75 15.40 0.38 -9.63
C ASP A 75 16.73 -0.25 -10.03
N ALA A 76 17.09 -1.42 -9.47
CA ALA A 76 18.33 -2.11 -9.81
C ALA A 76 18.35 -2.63 -11.26
N PHE A 77 17.21 -3.09 -11.77
CA PHE A 77 17.10 -3.66 -13.12
C PHE A 77 16.65 -2.66 -14.19
N GLY A 78 16.34 -1.41 -13.83
CA GLY A 78 15.91 -0.37 -14.76
C GLY A 78 14.57 -0.70 -15.45
N VAL A 79 13.68 -1.43 -14.78
CA VAL A 79 12.39 -1.85 -15.35
C VAL A 79 11.37 -0.73 -15.20
N THR A 80 10.86 -0.24 -16.32
CA THR A 80 9.81 0.80 -16.34
C THR A 80 8.42 0.17 -16.16
N VAL A 81 7.59 0.71 -15.27
CA VAL A 81 6.20 0.28 -15.04
C VAL A 81 5.17 1.20 -15.70
N GLU A 82 5.51 2.48 -15.89
CA GLU A 82 4.58 3.51 -16.36
C GLU A 82 3.85 3.07 -17.64
N GLY A 83 2.53 3.16 -17.62
CA GLY A 83 1.67 2.83 -18.76
C GLY A 83 1.54 1.34 -19.08
N ARG A 84 2.17 0.43 -18.33
CA ARG A 84 2.08 -1.03 -18.55
C ARG A 84 0.86 -1.65 -17.88
N ARG A 85 0.40 -2.77 -18.41
CA ARG A 85 -0.51 -3.68 -17.71
C ARG A 85 0.30 -4.77 -17.03
N CYS A 86 0.08 -4.96 -15.74
CA CYS A 86 0.89 -5.83 -14.91
C CYS A 86 0.08 -6.96 -14.27
N LEU A 87 0.73 -8.09 -14.05
CA LEU A 87 0.25 -9.15 -13.16
C LEU A 87 1.04 -9.11 -11.86
N ASP A 88 0.35 -9.02 -10.72
CA ASP A 88 0.91 -9.22 -9.37
C ASP A 88 0.52 -10.62 -8.88
N ALA A 89 1.44 -11.57 -9.00
CA ALA A 89 1.28 -12.97 -8.63
C ALA A 89 1.65 -13.18 -7.15
N GLY A 90 0.63 -13.36 -6.31
CA GLY A 90 0.80 -13.43 -4.85
C GLY A 90 0.64 -12.08 -4.17
N ALA A 91 -0.41 -11.33 -4.55
CA ALA A 91 -0.58 -9.94 -4.15
C ALA A 91 -0.69 -9.72 -2.63
N SER A 92 -1.17 -10.72 -1.87
CA SER A 92 -1.33 -10.69 -0.42
C SER A 92 -2.03 -9.41 0.07
N THR A 93 -1.42 -8.66 0.99
CA THR A 93 -1.96 -7.37 1.44
C THR A 93 -1.80 -6.23 0.43
N GLY A 94 -1.00 -6.41 -0.63
CA GLY A 94 -0.91 -5.52 -1.78
C GLY A 94 0.36 -4.67 -1.87
N GLY A 95 1.46 -5.09 -1.23
CA GLY A 95 2.71 -4.31 -1.25
C GLY A 95 3.25 -4.08 -2.66
N PHE A 96 3.28 -5.11 -3.50
CA PHE A 96 3.73 -5.01 -4.89
C PHE A 96 2.72 -4.25 -5.75
N THR A 97 1.44 -4.57 -5.65
CA THR A 97 0.34 -3.81 -6.28
C THR A 97 0.45 -2.30 -6.01
N GLN A 98 0.69 -1.88 -4.76
CA GLN A 98 0.83 -0.47 -4.42
C GLN A 98 2.05 0.18 -5.10
N VAL A 99 3.18 -0.51 -5.16
CA VAL A 99 4.38 -0.04 -5.88
C VAL A 99 4.09 0.13 -7.37
N LEU A 100 3.35 -0.80 -7.98
CA LEU A 100 2.97 -0.68 -9.39
C LEU A 100 2.07 0.55 -9.62
N LEU A 101 1.09 0.78 -8.74
CA LEU A 101 0.19 1.96 -8.81
C LEU A 101 0.95 3.28 -8.65
N ASP A 102 1.90 3.32 -7.71
CA ASP A 102 2.79 4.46 -7.47
C ASP A 102 3.67 4.73 -8.71
N ARG A 103 4.21 3.68 -9.32
CA ARG A 103 4.97 3.74 -10.58
C ARG A 103 4.08 3.87 -11.84
N LYS A 104 2.85 4.37 -11.68
CA LYS A 104 1.91 4.76 -12.75
C LYS A 104 1.58 3.64 -13.74
N VAL A 105 1.40 2.42 -13.23
CA VAL A 105 0.84 1.31 -14.01
C VAL A 105 -0.51 1.70 -14.64
N ARG A 106 -0.80 1.17 -15.83
CA ARG A 106 -2.10 1.32 -16.51
C ARG A 106 -3.17 0.48 -15.83
N GLU A 107 -2.85 -0.77 -15.53
CA GLU A 107 -3.75 -1.74 -14.91
C GLU A 107 -2.93 -2.82 -14.18
N VAL A 108 -3.42 -3.31 -13.05
CA VAL A 108 -2.86 -4.44 -12.31
C VAL A 108 -3.91 -5.52 -12.15
N VAL A 109 -3.60 -6.74 -12.53
CA VAL A 109 -4.33 -7.93 -12.10
C VAL A 109 -3.64 -8.47 -10.85
N ALA A 110 -4.29 -8.33 -9.69
CA ALA A 110 -3.76 -8.75 -8.41
C ALA A 110 -4.32 -10.13 -8.05
N VAL A 111 -3.47 -11.16 -8.13
CA VAL A 111 -3.87 -12.55 -7.94
C VAL A 111 -3.36 -13.07 -6.61
N ASP A 112 -4.24 -13.72 -5.83
CA ASP A 112 -3.84 -14.43 -4.63
C ASP A 112 -4.73 -15.67 -4.37
N VAL A 113 -4.15 -16.67 -3.69
CA VAL A 113 -4.90 -17.85 -3.22
C VAL A 113 -5.72 -17.53 -1.96
N GLY A 114 -5.32 -16.52 -1.20
CA GLY A 114 -6.03 -15.97 -0.07
C GLY A 114 -7.32 -15.25 -0.46
N TYR A 115 -8.10 -14.90 0.56
CA TYR A 115 -9.37 -14.17 0.41
C TYR A 115 -9.43 -13.02 1.41
N GLY A 116 -9.87 -11.85 0.96
CA GLY A 116 -10.03 -10.65 1.77
C GLY A 116 -8.72 -10.02 2.25
N GLN A 117 -7.58 -10.34 1.63
CA GLN A 117 -6.27 -9.91 2.13
C GLN A 117 -5.85 -8.53 1.61
N LEU A 118 -6.15 -8.23 0.34
CA LEU A 118 -5.73 -6.99 -0.30
C LEU A 118 -6.31 -5.78 0.42
N ALA A 119 -5.45 -4.82 0.78
CA ALA A 119 -5.84 -3.61 1.49
C ALA A 119 -6.95 -2.85 0.75
N TRP A 120 -7.93 -2.36 1.50
CA TRP A 120 -9.14 -1.74 0.96
C TRP A 120 -8.87 -0.63 -0.08
N PRO A 121 -7.96 0.33 0.15
CA PRO A 121 -7.69 1.39 -0.83
C PRO A 121 -7.22 0.85 -2.19
N LEU A 122 -6.41 -0.23 -2.19
CA LEU A 122 -5.91 -0.86 -3.40
C LEU A 122 -7.00 -1.64 -4.11
N ARG A 123 -7.81 -2.39 -3.35
CA ARG A 123 -8.96 -3.13 -3.89
C ARG A 123 -9.96 -2.24 -4.62
N THR A 124 -10.14 -1.01 -4.14
CA THR A 124 -11.10 -0.06 -4.71
C THR A 124 -10.51 0.84 -5.80
N ASP A 125 -9.20 0.75 -6.07
CA ASP A 125 -8.59 1.51 -7.17
C ASP A 125 -9.08 0.94 -8.51
N SER A 126 -9.60 1.82 -9.38
CA SER A 126 -10.13 1.44 -10.69
C SER A 126 -9.13 0.75 -11.62
N ARG A 127 -7.83 0.86 -11.33
CA ARG A 127 -6.76 0.21 -12.09
C ARG A 127 -6.48 -1.21 -11.60
N VAL A 128 -7.09 -1.65 -10.50
CA VAL A 128 -6.81 -2.96 -9.88
C VAL A 128 -7.97 -3.91 -10.11
N THR A 129 -7.69 -5.01 -10.81
CA THR A 129 -8.58 -6.16 -10.91
C THR A 129 -8.15 -7.21 -9.88
N VAL A 130 -9.05 -7.54 -8.95
CA VAL A 130 -8.74 -8.47 -7.85
C VAL A 130 -9.21 -9.87 -8.20
N MET A 131 -8.30 -10.85 -8.16
CA MET A 131 -8.58 -12.27 -8.38
C MET A 131 -8.12 -13.08 -7.17
N GLU A 132 -9.04 -13.29 -6.24
CA GLU A 132 -8.80 -14.05 -5.01
C GLU A 132 -9.18 -15.52 -5.17
N ARG A 133 -8.75 -16.37 -4.23
CA ARG A 133 -8.95 -17.83 -4.29
C ARG A 133 -8.49 -18.43 -5.63
N THR A 134 -7.48 -17.82 -6.23
CA THR A 134 -7.00 -18.18 -7.57
C THR A 134 -5.55 -18.59 -7.47
N ASN A 135 -5.24 -19.81 -7.93
CA ASN A 135 -3.88 -20.29 -7.96
C ASN A 135 -3.20 -19.84 -9.26
N VAL A 136 -2.05 -19.18 -9.14
CA VAL A 136 -1.28 -18.66 -10.28
C VAL A 136 -0.85 -19.75 -11.28
N ARG A 137 -0.77 -21.01 -10.85
CA ARG A 137 -0.48 -22.15 -11.73
C ARG A 137 -1.58 -22.44 -12.75
N ASP A 138 -2.81 -22.07 -12.42
CA ASP A 138 -3.99 -22.37 -13.22
C ASP A 138 -4.42 -21.15 -14.05
N LEU A 139 -3.65 -20.05 -13.98
CA LEU A 139 -3.93 -18.84 -14.75
C LEU A 139 -3.62 -19.05 -16.23
N THR A 140 -4.52 -18.53 -17.07
CA THR A 140 -4.26 -18.31 -18.49
C THR A 140 -4.38 -16.83 -18.81
N ALA A 141 -3.82 -16.41 -19.96
CA ALA A 141 -3.95 -15.02 -20.41
C ALA A 141 -5.43 -14.63 -20.58
N GLU A 142 -6.26 -15.54 -21.08
CA GLU A 142 -7.70 -15.32 -21.27
C GLU A 142 -8.43 -15.12 -19.94
N ALA A 143 -8.07 -15.91 -18.92
CA ALA A 143 -8.67 -15.82 -17.59
C ALA A 143 -8.44 -14.46 -16.92
N ILE A 144 -7.33 -13.79 -17.26
CA ILE A 144 -7.00 -12.45 -16.77
C ILE A 144 -7.36 -11.35 -17.78
N GLY A 145 -8.12 -11.63 -18.85
CA GLY A 145 -8.57 -10.62 -19.82
C GLY A 145 -7.54 -10.21 -20.88
N GLY A 146 -6.53 -11.04 -21.13
CA GLY A 146 -5.49 -10.84 -22.15
C GLY A 146 -4.07 -10.85 -21.58
N PRO A 147 -3.03 -10.72 -22.44
CA PRO A 147 -1.64 -10.71 -22.01
C PRO A 147 -1.33 -9.48 -21.12
N VAL A 148 -0.22 -9.58 -20.39
CA VAL A 148 0.34 -8.50 -19.56
C VAL A 148 1.73 -8.13 -20.07
N ASP A 149 2.13 -6.89 -19.81
CA ASP A 149 3.42 -6.33 -20.23
C ASP A 149 4.53 -6.61 -19.20
N LEU A 150 4.16 -6.91 -17.95
CA LEU A 150 5.07 -7.20 -16.85
C LEU A 150 4.42 -8.15 -15.83
N VAL A 151 5.18 -9.13 -15.35
CA VAL A 151 4.79 -9.99 -14.23
C VAL A 151 5.72 -9.71 -13.06
N VAL A 152 5.14 -9.48 -11.88
CA VAL A 152 5.86 -9.45 -10.60
C VAL A 152 5.33 -10.59 -9.72
N ALA A 153 6.21 -11.25 -8.97
CA ALA A 153 5.84 -12.41 -8.17
C ALA A 153 6.63 -12.46 -6.85
N ASP A 154 5.92 -12.60 -5.73
CA ASP A 154 6.48 -12.86 -4.39
C ASP A 154 5.71 -14.03 -3.77
N LEU A 155 6.05 -15.24 -4.21
CA LEU A 155 5.30 -16.46 -3.88
C LEU A 155 5.98 -17.23 -2.73
N SER A 156 5.18 -17.80 -1.85
CA SER A 156 5.63 -18.70 -0.77
C SER A 156 5.16 -20.13 -1.03
N PHE A 157 5.92 -21.11 -0.53
CA PHE A 157 5.59 -22.55 -0.57
C PHE A 157 5.48 -23.18 -1.97
N ILE A 158 5.91 -22.46 -3.02
CA ILE A 158 5.96 -22.96 -4.40
C ILE A 158 7.21 -22.43 -5.11
N SER A 159 7.81 -23.26 -5.97
CA SER A 159 8.94 -22.86 -6.82
C SER A 159 8.46 -22.07 -8.04
N LEU A 160 9.18 -21.00 -8.40
CA LEU A 160 8.93 -20.26 -9.64
C LEU A 160 9.06 -21.16 -10.89
N ALA A 161 9.95 -22.16 -10.88
CA ALA A 161 10.10 -23.10 -11.99
C ALA A 161 8.87 -24.01 -12.19
N THR A 162 7.99 -24.10 -11.18
CA THR A 162 6.71 -24.81 -11.29
C THR A 162 5.59 -23.89 -11.79
N VAL A 163 5.75 -22.57 -11.63
CA VAL A 163 4.72 -21.57 -11.96
C VAL A 163 4.93 -21.00 -13.36
N LEU A 164 6.17 -20.70 -13.73
CA LEU A 164 6.53 -20.25 -15.06
C LEU A 164 7.02 -21.47 -15.85
N PRO A 165 6.33 -21.91 -16.91
CA PRO A 165 6.89 -22.91 -17.81
C PRO A 165 8.18 -22.33 -18.45
N ALA A 166 9.18 -23.21 -18.60
CA ALA A 166 10.46 -22.89 -19.26
C ALA A 166 10.27 -22.59 -20.76
#